data_AF-F7L2Y7-F1
#
_entry.id   AF-F7L2Y7-F1
#
_cell.length_a   1.000
_cell.length_b   1.000
_cell.length_c   1.000
_cell.angle_alpha   90.00
_cell.angle_beta   90.00
_cell.angle_gamma   90.00
#
_symmetry.space_group_name_H-M   'P 1'
#
loop_
_entity.id
_entity.type
_entity.pdbx_description
1 polymer ?
#
loop_
_entity_poly.entity_id
_entity_poly.type
_entity_poly.pdbx_seq_one_letter_code
_entity_poly.pdbx_strand_id
1 'polypeptide(L)'
;MISKMALLEWCLDNKLLGTIKLGCMIPIFDETLISYYDINSEKGIKYKALVRKELEFIYINKELILKNAKKLYQQKIKNMSMGYIKNTVDFLLLEEKGKEYSK
;
A
#
# COMPACT_ATOMS: atom_id res chain seq x y z
N MET A 1 6.91 -1.92 24.95
CA MET A 1 7.43 -1.26 23.72
C MET A 1 6.95 -2.06 22.51
N ILE A 2 5.67 -1.92 22.15
CA ILE A 2 5.08 -2.65 21.02
C ILE A 2 5.45 -1.87 19.76
N SER A 3 6.35 -2.45 18.96
CA SER A 3 6.69 -1.94 17.64
C SER A 3 5.43 -2.04 16.77
N LYS A 4 4.68 -0.94 16.66
CA LYS A 4 3.61 -0.82 15.65
C LYS A 4 4.30 -0.95 14.29
N MET A 5 4.10 -2.09 13.64
CA MET A 5 4.15 -2.17 12.18
C MET A 5 3.33 -1.00 11.66
N ALA A 6 3.81 -0.33 10.63
CA ALA A 6 3.04 0.69 9.93
C ALA A 6 1.88 0.04 9.15
N LEU A 7 0.88 -0.43 9.89
CA LEU A 7 -0.45 -0.73 9.38
C LEU A 7 -1.22 0.59 9.54
N LEU A 8 -1.52 1.26 8.42
CA LEU A 8 -2.53 2.31 8.45
C LEU A 8 -3.88 1.63 8.45
N GLU A 9 -4.45 1.53 9.65
CA GLU A 9 -5.77 1.00 9.94
C GLU A 9 -6.79 2.13 9.87
N TRP A 10 -7.83 1.99 9.04
CA TRP A 10 -8.94 2.93 9.00
C TRP A 10 -10.16 2.37 9.75
N CYS A 11 -10.68 3.11 10.73
CA CYS A 11 -11.82 2.71 11.54
C CYS A 11 -13.03 3.65 11.33
N LEU A 12 -14.23 3.07 11.17
CA LEU A 12 -15.52 3.76 11.29
C LEU A 12 -16.31 3.10 12.42
N ASP A 13 -16.79 3.87 13.40
CA ASP A 13 -17.49 3.35 14.59
C ASP A 13 -16.73 2.22 15.30
N ASN A 14 -15.41 2.39 15.47
CA ASN A 14 -14.47 1.40 16.02
C ASN A 14 -14.32 0.10 15.21
N LYS A 15 -14.82 0.04 13.96
CA LYS A 15 -14.65 -1.10 13.06
C LYS A 15 -13.56 -0.82 12.03
N LEU A 16 -12.54 -1.67 11.99
CA LEU A 16 -11.53 -1.67 10.92
C LEU A 16 -12.20 -1.96 9.58
N LEU A 17 -12.07 -1.02 8.64
CA LEU A 17 -12.68 -1.11 7.31
C LEU A 17 -11.69 -1.53 6.24
N GLY A 18 -10.40 -1.22 6.42
CA GLY A 18 -9.38 -1.55 5.44
C GLY A 18 -7.96 -1.32 5.95
N THR A 19 -6.98 -1.82 5.20
CA THR A 19 -5.56 -1.66 5.52
C THR A 19 -4.72 -1.60 4.25
N ILE A 20 -3.81 -0.64 4.17
CA ILE A 20 -2.82 -0.55 3.09
C ILE A 20 -1.65 -1.48 3.42
N LYS A 21 -1.51 -2.56 2.64
CA LYS A 21 -0.45 -3.56 2.82
C LYS A 21 0.86 -3.13 2.15
N LEU A 22 1.61 -2.21 2.77
CA LEU A 22 2.90 -1.76 2.26
C LEU A 22 3.93 -2.91 2.07
N GLY A 23 3.84 -3.97 2.87
CA GLY A 23 4.66 -5.18 2.70
C GLY A 23 4.41 -5.96 1.42
N CYS A 24 3.34 -5.64 0.69
CA CYS A 24 2.96 -6.25 -0.58
C CYS A 24 2.97 -5.25 -1.74
N MET A 25 3.59 -4.08 -1.59
CA MET A 25 3.73 -3.14 -2.70
C MET A 25 4.58 -3.74 -3.82
N ILE A 26 4.21 -3.45 -5.06
CA ILE A 26 4.88 -3.96 -6.27
C ILE A 26 5.35 -2.79 -7.15
N PRO A 27 6.49 -2.94 -7.85
CA PRO A 27 6.91 -1.95 -8.83
C PRO A 27 6.04 -2.06 -10.08
N ILE A 28 5.70 -0.93 -10.67
CA ILE A 28 5.01 -0.84 -11.96
C ILE A 28 5.91 -0.01 -12.88
N PHE A 29 6.35 -0.58 -14.00
CA PHE A 29 7.25 0.05 -14.95
C PHE A 29 6.55 0.53 -16.23
N ASP A 30 5.42 -0.08 -16.57
CA ASP A 30 4.58 0.29 -17.69
C ASP A 30 3.27 0.89 -17.17
N GLU A 31 3.10 2.20 -17.37
CA GLU A 31 1.90 2.93 -16.94
C GLU A 31 0.63 2.48 -17.68
N THR A 32 0.75 1.84 -18.84
CA THR A 32 -0.42 1.31 -19.59
C THR A 32 -1.12 0.17 -18.84
N LEU A 33 -0.43 -0.48 -17.90
CA LEU A 33 -1.00 -1.50 -17.01
C LEU A 33 -1.89 -0.91 -15.91
N ILE A 34 -1.89 0.41 -15.74
CA ILE A 34 -2.67 1.11 -14.73
C ILE A 34 -3.93 1.70 -15.38
N SER A 35 -5.09 1.37 -14.81
CA SER A 35 -6.35 2.04 -15.14
C SER A 35 -6.83 2.84 -13.93
N TYR A 36 -7.15 4.11 -14.15
CA TYR A 36 -7.72 4.95 -13.11
C TYR A 36 -9.14 4.49 -12.77
N TYR A 37 -9.40 4.35 -11.48
CA TYR A 37 -10.72 4.02 -10.97
C TYR A 37 -11.57 5.29 -10.82
N ASP A 38 -12.61 5.44 -11.65
CA ASP A 38 -13.56 6.56 -11.52
C ASP A 38 -14.64 6.26 -10.48
N ILE A 39 -14.42 6.77 -9.27
CA ILE A 39 -15.35 6.66 -8.13
C ILE A 39 -16.74 7.26 -8.47
N ASN A 40 -16.81 8.23 -9.38
CA ASN A 40 -18.09 8.85 -9.72
C ASN A 40 -18.98 7.94 -10.55
N SER A 41 -18.40 7.03 -11.34
CA SER A 41 -19.12 6.01 -12.11
C SER A 41 -19.72 4.88 -11.26
N GLU A 42 -19.30 4.74 -10.00
CA GLU A 42 -19.78 3.69 -9.10
C GLU A 42 -21.29 3.80 -8.82
N LYS A 43 -22.03 2.70 -9.05
CA LYS A 43 -23.49 2.62 -8.88
C LYS A 43 -23.88 2.28 -7.45
N GLY A 44 -23.06 1.49 -6.75
CA GLY A 44 -23.32 1.08 -5.38
C GLY A 44 -23.09 2.22 -4.39
N ILE A 45 -24.16 2.84 -3.88
CA ILE A 45 -24.08 4.01 -2.98
C ILE A 45 -23.20 3.74 -1.75
N LYS A 46 -23.35 2.57 -1.11
CA LYS A 46 -22.58 2.19 0.08
C LYS A 46 -21.10 1.99 -0.24
N TYR A 47 -20.79 1.34 -1.35
CA TYR A 47 -19.42 1.08 -1.78
C TYR A 47 -18.73 2.38 -2.24
N LYS A 48 -19.43 3.22 -3.00
CA LYS A 48 -18.97 4.56 -3.37
C LYS A 48 -18.62 5.41 -2.14
N ALA A 49 -19.47 5.39 -1.12
CA ALA A 49 -19.21 6.10 0.13
C ALA A 49 -17.98 5.54 0.87
N LEU A 50 -17.79 4.22 0.86
CA LEU A 50 -16.62 3.56 1.42
C LEU A 50 -15.33 4.04 0.73
N VAL A 51 -15.24 3.90 -0.59
CA VAL A 51 -14.03 4.25 -1.36
C VAL A 51 -13.71 5.75 -1.25
N ARG A 52 -14.72 6.62 -1.19
CA ARG A 52 -14.51 8.06 -0.95
C ARG A 52 -13.83 8.36 0.38
N LYS A 53 -14.27 7.70 1.45
CA LYS A 53 -13.66 7.87 2.78
C LYS A 53 -12.25 7.28 2.83
N GLU A 54 -12.01 6.16 2.16
CA GLU A 54 -10.66 5.59 2.03
C GLU A 54 -9.71 6.56 1.30
N LEU A 55 -10.18 7.18 0.22
CA LEU A 55 -9.41 8.18 -0.53
C LEU A 55 -9.09 9.42 0.34
N GLU A 56 -10.06 9.92 1.09
CA GLU A 56 -9.86 11.04 2.02
C GLU A 56 -8.82 10.69 3.09
N PHE A 57 -8.93 9.51 3.69
CA PHE A 57 -7.96 9.03 4.67
C PHE A 57 -6.54 8.92 4.10
N ILE A 58 -6.41 8.39 2.87
CA ILE A 58 -5.12 8.31 2.16
C ILE A 58 -4.56 9.71 1.94
N TYR A 59 -5.39 10.66 1.51
CA TYR A 59 -4.95 12.02 1.22
C TYR A 59 -4.42 12.74 2.47
N ILE A 60 -5.13 12.62 3.60
CA ILE A 60 -4.73 13.19 4.90
C ILE A 60 -3.41 12.58 5.38
N ASN A 61 -3.22 11.26 5.19
CA ASN A 61 -2.07 10.53 5.73
C ASN A 61 -0.95 10.27 4.71
N LYS A 62 -1.01 10.88 3.52
CA LYS A 62 -0.13 10.56 2.38
C LYS A 62 1.35 10.60 2.73
N GLU A 63 1.78 11.59 3.50
CA GLU A 63 3.19 11.78 3.87
C GLU A 63 3.68 10.66 4.79
N LEU A 64 2.84 10.24 5.74
CA LEU A 64 3.14 9.14 6.64
C LEU A 64 3.20 7.81 5.87
N ILE A 65 2.26 7.59 4.93
CA ILE A 65 2.26 6.41 4.06
C ILE A 65 3.58 6.34 3.27
N LEU A 66 3.96 7.42 2.60
CA LEU A 66 5.19 7.50 1.81
C LEU A 66 6.46 7.30 2.68
N LYS A 67 6.51 7.94 3.85
CA LYS A 67 7.61 7.79 4.81
C LYS A 67 7.76 6.33 5.26
N ASN A 68 6.65 5.67 5.56
CA ASN A 68 6.64 4.29 6.01
C ASN A 68 7.00 3.32 4.87
N ALA A 69 6.51 3.54 3.65
CA ALA A 69 6.87 2.76 2.47
C ALA A 69 8.37 2.83 2.19
N LYS A 70 8.94 4.05 2.18
CA LYS A 70 10.39 4.26 2.01
C LYS A 70 11.20 3.56 3.10
N LYS A 71 10.77 3.68 4.36
CA LYS A 71 11.45 3.01 5.48
C LYS A 71 11.41 1.49 5.32
N LEU A 72 10.23 0.92 5.02
CA LEU A 72 10.05 -0.51 4.85
C LEU A 72 10.91 -1.08 3.72
N TYR A 73 10.93 -0.38 2.57
CA TYR A 73 11.79 -0.73 1.44
C TYR A 73 13.26 -0.81 1.86
N GLN A 74 13.76 0.25 2.50
CA GLN A 74 15.15 0.33 2.97
C GLN A 74 15.49 -0.75 4.01
N GLN A 75 14.56 -1.08 4.90
CA GLN A 75 14.74 -2.14 5.88
C GLN A 75 14.77 -3.53 5.24
N LYS A 76 13.94 -3.76 4.21
CA LYS A 76 13.88 -5.04 3.48
C LYS A 76 15.14 -5.27 2.65
N ILE A 77 15.60 -4.29 1.88
CA ILE A 77 16.83 -4.44 1.06
C ILE A 77 18.10 -4.58 1.91
N LYS A 78 18.10 -4.05 3.15
CA LYS A 78 19.18 -4.22 4.12
C LYS A 78 19.06 -5.51 4.95
N ASN A 79 18.07 -6.35 4.66
CA ASN A 79 17.77 -7.60 5.35
C ASN A 79 17.75 -7.48 6.88
N MET A 80 17.11 -6.42 7.39
CA MET A 80 17.04 -6.17 8.84
C MET A 80 16.18 -7.22 9.54
N SER A 81 16.53 -7.59 10.77
CA SER A 81 15.99 -8.76 11.50
C SER A 81 14.58 -8.61 12.08
N MET A 82 13.77 -7.65 11.62
CA MET A 82 12.42 -7.42 12.16
C MET A 82 11.42 -8.48 11.68
N GLY A 83 10.51 -8.89 12.57
CA GLY A 83 9.52 -9.95 12.27
C GLY A 83 8.65 -9.67 11.05
N TYR A 84 8.30 -8.40 10.80
CA TYR A 84 7.50 -8.01 9.62
C TYR A 84 8.26 -8.07 8.30
N ILE A 85 9.59 -7.97 8.32
CA ILE A 85 10.41 -8.04 7.10
C ILE A 85 10.36 -9.43 6.48
N LYS A 86 10.13 -10.48 7.30
CA LYS A 86 9.92 -11.85 6.83
C LYS A 86 8.69 -12.00 5.95
N ASN A 87 7.64 -11.23 6.24
CA ASN A 87 6.37 -11.27 5.50
C ASN A 87 6.28 -10.22 4.40
N THR A 88 7.34 -9.44 4.18
CA THR A 88 7.44 -8.47 3.09
C THR A 88 7.94 -9.17 1.83
N VAL A 89 7.32 -8.87 0.69
CA VAL A 89 7.73 -9.38 -0.63
C VAL A 89 9.18 -9.05 -0.95
N ASP A 90 9.80 -9.83 -1.82
CA ASP A 90 11.15 -9.55 -2.30
C ASP A 90 11.13 -8.41 -3.32
N PHE A 91 11.38 -7.19 -2.85
CA PHE A 91 11.34 -6.01 -3.70
C PHE A 91 12.38 -6.05 -4.82
N LEU A 92 13.59 -6.55 -4.56
CA LEU A 92 14.65 -6.57 -5.58
C LEU A 92 14.32 -7.57 -6.68
N LEU A 93 13.80 -8.75 -6.31
CA LEU A 93 13.34 -9.74 -7.28
C LEU A 93 12.16 -9.20 -8.11
N LEU A 94 11.17 -8.55 -7.48
CA LEU A 94 10.05 -7.96 -8.20
C LEU A 94 10.47 -6.84 -9.16
N GLU A 95 11.47 -6.04 -8.80
CA GLU A 95 12.02 -5.00 -9.68
C GLU A 95 12.77 -5.59 -10.87
N GLU A 96 13.55 -6.65 -10.66
CA GLU A 96 14.21 -7.39 -11.74
C GLU A 96 13.18 -7.95 -12.73
N LYS A 97 12.20 -8.70 -12.22
CA LYS A 97 11.18 -9.35 -13.06
C LYS A 97 10.19 -8.37 -13.69
N GLY A 98 9.86 -7.28 -13.00
CA GLY A 98 9.04 -6.23 -13.58
C GLY A 98 9.72 -5.56 -14.78
N LYS A 99 11.04 -5.34 -14.71
CA LYS A 99 11.80 -4.80 -15.86
C LYS A 99 11.92 -5.78 -17.02
N GLU A 100 12.01 -7.08 -16.75
CA GLU A 100 11.98 -8.12 -17.78
C GLU A 100 10.64 -8.16 -18.51
N TYR A 101 9.52 -7.98 -17.80
CA TYR A 101 8.18 -7.96 -18.39
C TYR A 101 7.94 -6.73 -19.29
N SER A 102 8.55 -5.60 -18.96
CA SER A 102 8.41 -4.34 -19.72
C SER A 102 9.38 -4.20 -20.90
N LYS A 103 10.17 -5.24 -21.21
CA LYS A 103 10.99 -5.32 -22.44
C LYS A 103 10.19 -5.96 -23.56
#